data_AF-A0A939PS56-F1
#
_entry.id   AF-A0A939PS56-F1
#
_cell.length_a   1.000
_cell.length_b   1.000
_cell.length_c   1.000
_cell.angle_alpha   90.00
_cell.angle_beta   90.00
_cell.angle_gamma   90.00
#
_symmetry.space_group_name_H-M   'P 1'
#
loop_
_entity.id
_entity.type
_entity.pdbx_description
1 polymer ?
#
loop_
_entity_poly.entity_id
_entity_poly.type
_entity_poly.pdbx_seq_one_letter_code
_entity_poly.pdbx_strand_id
1 'polypeptide(L)'
;MRGALAALGTDENLTEEGLPLAAISMFAADDVWDDEGGRRAWERLEAYDRAHGALGALRSTLMVGATWELRAGRFDAAEALHDEMAELSDVVGQPHPGGVQRIEFLAWSGREAEARAMAAQVTGADDLTMNSLTVLEISLGHYGEALAWALPSFERDSPGLAARSLHEIVEAGVRGGDDNAAKAALARLEGARHGGRHPLGPWPARPLQGADVRRRAGRGVLPRIGGPARHHLAPQARVRPR
;
A
#
# COMPACT_ATOMS: atom_id res chain seq x y z
N MET A 1 -1.80 4.05 -21.72
CA MET A 1 -1.51 3.00 -20.73
C MET A 1 -1.53 1.59 -21.32
N ARG A 2 -2.63 1.05 -21.89
CA ARG A 2 -2.63 -0.31 -22.49
C ARG A 2 -1.51 -0.58 -23.51
N GLY A 3 -1.27 0.33 -24.44
CA GLY A 3 -0.17 0.18 -25.41
C GLY A 3 1.23 0.16 -24.76
N ALA A 4 1.41 0.89 -23.66
CA ALA A 4 2.66 0.90 -22.89
C ALA A 4 2.84 -0.41 -22.10
N LEU A 5 1.76 -0.95 -21.50
CA LEU A 5 1.79 -2.28 -20.87
C LEU A 5 2.12 -3.39 -21.88
N ALA A 6 1.52 -3.33 -23.07
CA ALA A 6 1.82 -4.28 -24.14
C ALA A 6 3.29 -4.18 -24.60
N ALA A 7 3.82 -2.96 -24.72
CA ALA A 7 5.23 -2.74 -25.03
C ALA A 7 6.15 -3.28 -23.93
N LEU A 8 5.89 -2.98 -22.66
CA LEU A 8 6.66 -3.53 -21.53
C LEU A 8 6.62 -5.07 -21.47
N GLY A 9 5.49 -5.67 -21.85
CA GLY A 9 5.35 -7.12 -21.97
C GLY A 9 6.14 -7.75 -23.13
N THR A 10 6.69 -6.96 -24.06
CA THR A 10 7.35 -7.46 -25.28
C THR A 10 8.77 -6.92 -25.50
N ASP A 11 9.15 -5.78 -24.90
CA ASP A 11 10.43 -5.11 -25.10
C ASP A 11 11.62 -5.87 -24.50
N GLU A 12 12.71 -5.96 -25.25
CA GLU A 12 13.95 -6.67 -24.88
C GLU A 12 14.96 -5.77 -24.14
N ASN A 13 14.81 -4.45 -24.21
CA ASN A 13 15.72 -3.49 -23.57
C ASN A 13 15.08 -2.83 -22.35
N LEU A 14 15.22 -3.45 -21.17
CA LEU A 14 14.69 -2.94 -19.91
C LEU A 14 15.81 -2.24 -19.11
N THR A 15 15.74 -0.91 -19.00
CA THR A 15 16.69 -0.08 -18.22
C THR A 15 15.94 0.88 -17.30
N GLU A 16 16.41 1.06 -16.05
CA GLU A 16 15.75 1.90 -15.04
C GLU A 16 16.48 3.24 -14.86
N GLU A 17 15.83 4.33 -15.27
CA GLU A 17 16.18 5.71 -14.86
C GLU A 17 14.94 6.34 -14.20
N GLY A 18 14.60 5.93 -12.96
CA GLY A 18 13.44 6.48 -12.26
C GLY A 18 12.76 5.53 -11.28
N LEU A 19 11.42 5.63 -11.16
CA LEU A 19 10.62 4.63 -10.46
C LEU A 19 10.88 3.24 -11.07
N PRO A 20 10.98 2.17 -10.27
CA PRO A 20 11.22 0.83 -10.79
C PRO A 20 10.18 0.46 -11.85
N LEU A 21 10.61 -0.19 -12.94
CA LEU A 21 9.74 -0.55 -14.07
C LEU A 21 8.57 -1.43 -13.61
N ALA A 22 8.79 -2.27 -12.60
CA ALA A 22 7.73 -3.09 -11.99
C ALA A 22 6.62 -2.23 -11.37
N ALA A 23 6.97 -1.17 -10.63
CA ALA A 23 6.00 -0.28 -10.00
C ALA A 23 5.23 0.54 -11.04
N ILE A 24 5.91 1.03 -12.08
CA ILE A 24 5.27 1.72 -13.22
C ILE A 24 4.28 0.79 -13.91
N SER A 25 4.68 -0.46 -14.17
CA SER A 25 3.83 -1.47 -14.79
C SER A 25 2.59 -1.75 -13.95
N MET A 26 2.75 -1.84 -12.62
CA MET A 26 1.64 -2.02 -11.70
C MET A 26 0.64 -0.86 -11.75
N PHE A 27 1.11 0.39 -11.65
CA PHE A 27 0.21 1.55 -11.72
C PHE A 27 -0.48 1.68 -13.08
N ALA A 28 0.24 1.40 -14.17
CA ALA A 28 -0.36 1.42 -15.50
C ALA A 28 -1.44 0.33 -15.66
N ALA A 29 -1.23 -0.86 -15.08
CA ALA A 29 -2.20 -1.95 -15.05
C ALA A 29 -3.42 -1.59 -14.20
N ASP A 30 -3.18 -1.01 -13.03
CA ASP A 30 -4.21 -0.54 -12.10
C ASP A 30 -5.10 0.54 -12.74
N ASP A 31 -4.50 1.50 -13.46
CA ASP A 31 -5.24 2.58 -14.16
C ASP A 31 -6.18 2.07 -15.26
N VAL A 32 -5.84 0.93 -15.89
CA VAL A 32 -6.64 0.35 -16.99
C VAL A 32 -7.38 -0.92 -16.62
N TRP A 33 -7.26 -1.35 -15.36
CA TRP A 33 -7.85 -2.58 -14.83
C TRP A 33 -7.42 -3.84 -15.60
N ASP A 34 -6.13 -3.92 -15.97
CA ASP A 34 -5.55 -5.05 -16.70
C ASP A 34 -4.60 -5.85 -15.78
N ASP A 35 -5.19 -6.53 -14.79
CA ASP A 35 -4.45 -7.34 -13.81
C ASP A 35 -3.62 -8.44 -14.48
N GLU A 36 -4.14 -9.03 -15.57
CA GLU A 36 -3.40 -10.04 -16.34
C GLU A 36 -2.21 -9.43 -17.09
N GLY A 37 -2.38 -8.27 -17.70
CA GLY A 37 -1.30 -7.51 -18.32
C GLY A 37 -0.23 -7.10 -17.32
N GLY A 38 -0.64 -6.63 -16.13
CA GLY A 38 0.26 -6.32 -15.03
C GLY A 38 1.06 -7.54 -14.57
N ARG A 39 0.40 -8.69 -14.39
CA ARG A 39 1.05 -9.95 -13.98
C ARG A 39 2.05 -10.44 -15.03
N ARG A 40 1.70 -10.41 -16.32
CA ARG A 40 2.63 -10.79 -17.41
C ARG A 40 3.86 -9.88 -17.47
N ALA A 41 3.68 -8.57 -17.27
CA ALA A 41 4.80 -7.63 -17.22
C ALA A 41 5.71 -7.90 -16.03
N TRP A 42 5.13 -8.17 -14.85
CA TRP A 42 5.88 -8.56 -13.66
C TRP A 42 6.70 -9.84 -13.87
N GLU A 43 6.08 -10.93 -14.37
CA GLU A 43 6.79 -12.21 -14.63
C GLU A 43 8.00 -12.02 -15.56
N ARG A 44 7.87 -11.18 -16.59
CA ARG A 44 8.97 -10.84 -17.50
C ARG A 44 10.08 -10.07 -16.81
N LEU A 45 9.73 -9.06 -16.00
CA LEU A 45 10.70 -8.27 -15.24
C LEU A 45 11.45 -9.14 -14.24
N GLU A 46 10.75 -10.05 -13.55
CA GLU A 46 11.39 -10.95 -12.59
C GLU A 46 12.40 -11.87 -13.28
N ALA A 47 12.00 -12.48 -14.39
CA ALA A 47 12.89 -13.33 -15.17
C ALA A 47 14.14 -12.56 -15.66
N TYR A 48 13.95 -11.32 -16.11
CA TYR A 48 15.03 -10.45 -16.54
C TYR A 48 15.98 -10.10 -15.40
N ASP A 49 15.46 -9.64 -14.26
CA ASP A 49 16.25 -9.23 -13.09
C ASP A 49 17.08 -10.40 -12.56
N ARG A 50 16.49 -11.60 -12.50
CA ARG A 50 17.19 -12.83 -12.10
C ARG A 50 18.28 -13.21 -13.09
N ALA A 51 18.01 -13.15 -14.40
CA ALA A 51 18.99 -13.50 -15.43
C ALA A 51 20.23 -12.59 -15.44
N HIS A 52 20.06 -11.32 -15.02
CA HIS A 52 21.14 -10.32 -15.01
C HIS A 52 21.73 -10.06 -13.62
N GLY A 53 21.26 -10.76 -12.58
CA GLY A 53 21.71 -10.56 -11.21
C GLY A 53 21.43 -9.16 -10.66
N ALA A 54 20.36 -8.51 -11.15
CA ALA A 54 20.00 -7.14 -10.80
C ALA A 54 19.28 -7.08 -9.44
N LEU A 55 19.96 -7.44 -8.34
CA LEU A 55 19.33 -7.64 -7.03
C LEU A 55 18.52 -6.44 -6.50
N GLY A 56 18.96 -5.20 -6.80
CA GLY A 56 18.24 -3.99 -6.42
C GLY A 56 16.90 -3.83 -7.15
N ALA A 57 16.87 -4.10 -8.46
CA ALA A 57 15.66 -4.12 -9.27
C ALA A 57 14.76 -5.30 -8.88
N LEU A 58 15.35 -6.49 -8.74
CA LEU A 58 14.67 -7.71 -8.32
C LEU A 58 13.87 -7.50 -7.04
N ARG A 59 14.44 -6.82 -6.02
CA ARG A 59 13.72 -6.52 -4.77
C ARG A 59 12.41 -5.76 -5.02
N SER A 60 12.43 -4.76 -5.89
CA SER A 60 11.24 -3.97 -6.24
C SER A 60 10.25 -4.79 -7.09
N THR A 61 10.77 -5.67 -7.94
CA THR A 61 9.98 -6.58 -8.75
C THR A 61 9.26 -7.63 -7.90
N LEU A 62 9.92 -8.22 -6.90
CA LEU A 62 9.30 -9.17 -5.95
C LEU A 62 8.21 -8.50 -5.11
N MET A 63 8.42 -7.24 -4.70
CA MET A 63 7.41 -6.45 -4.01
C MET A 63 6.11 -6.35 -4.83
N VAL A 64 6.22 -6.03 -6.13
CA VAL A 64 5.07 -5.95 -7.04
C VAL A 64 4.46 -7.34 -7.28
N GLY A 65 5.29 -8.37 -7.36
CA GLY A 65 4.85 -9.77 -7.45
C GLY A 65 3.99 -10.19 -6.28
N ALA A 66 4.40 -9.87 -5.06
CA ALA A 66 3.64 -10.19 -3.86
C ALA A 66 2.23 -9.57 -3.90
N THR A 67 2.09 -8.33 -4.38
CA THR A 67 0.78 -7.70 -4.61
C THR A 67 -0.05 -8.46 -5.65
N TRP A 68 0.53 -8.91 -6.76
CA TRP A 68 -0.21 -9.70 -7.77
C TRP A 68 -0.64 -11.07 -7.25
N GLU A 69 0.24 -11.76 -6.53
CA GLU A 69 -0.06 -13.05 -5.90
C GLU A 69 -1.16 -12.91 -4.85
N LEU A 70 -1.08 -11.87 -4.01
CA LEU A 70 -2.09 -11.52 -3.01
C LEU A 70 -3.47 -11.30 -3.64
N ARG A 71 -3.53 -10.47 -4.69
CA ARG A 71 -4.77 -10.15 -5.41
C ARG A 71 -5.37 -11.38 -6.13
N ALA A 72 -4.53 -12.33 -6.50
CA ALA A 72 -4.97 -13.61 -7.05
C ALA A 72 -5.38 -14.64 -5.97
N GLY A 73 -5.36 -14.27 -4.69
CA GLY A 73 -5.69 -15.14 -3.56
C GLY A 73 -4.63 -16.20 -3.24
N ARG A 74 -3.41 -16.06 -3.80
CA ARG A 74 -2.28 -16.98 -3.58
C ARG A 74 -1.41 -16.46 -2.42
N PHE A 75 -1.97 -16.48 -1.22
CA PHE A 75 -1.35 -15.91 -0.01
C PHE A 75 0.02 -16.52 0.30
N ASP A 76 0.18 -17.84 0.17
CA ASP A 76 1.46 -18.52 0.44
C ASP A 76 2.55 -18.05 -0.54
N ALA A 77 2.19 -17.84 -1.81
CA ALA A 77 3.13 -17.32 -2.82
C ALA A 77 3.49 -15.86 -2.55
N ALA A 78 2.52 -15.03 -2.16
CA ALA A 78 2.77 -13.65 -1.75
C ALA A 78 3.69 -13.57 -0.52
N GLU A 79 3.50 -14.45 0.46
CA GLU A 79 4.35 -14.52 1.65
C GLU A 79 5.77 -14.95 1.30
N ALA A 80 5.94 -15.97 0.46
CA ALA A 80 7.26 -16.41 0.00
C ALA A 80 8.03 -15.29 -0.73
N LEU A 81 7.35 -14.49 -1.57
CA LEU A 81 7.95 -13.33 -2.23
C LEU A 81 8.35 -12.23 -1.24
N HIS A 82 7.56 -12.03 -0.18
CA HIS A 82 7.92 -11.10 0.90
C HIS A 82 9.14 -11.57 1.69
N ASP A 83 9.23 -12.86 1.99
CA ASP A 83 10.38 -13.45 2.69
C ASP A 83 11.66 -13.33 1.84
N GLU A 84 11.59 -13.66 0.54
CA GLU A 84 12.74 -13.48 -0.36
C GLU A 84 13.16 -12.01 -0.48
N MET A 85 12.18 -11.09 -0.57
CA MET A 85 12.46 -9.65 -0.57
C MET A 85 13.16 -9.20 0.72
N ALA A 86 12.78 -9.76 1.87
CA ALA A 86 13.43 -9.49 3.16
C ALA A 86 14.90 -9.92 3.15
N GLU A 87 15.16 -11.14 2.70
CA GLU A 87 16.51 -11.70 2.55
C GLU A 87 17.37 -10.84 1.59
N LEU A 88 16.80 -10.43 0.45
CA LEU A 88 17.50 -9.55 -0.50
C LEU A 88 17.80 -8.17 0.09
N SER A 89 16.90 -7.63 0.93
CA SER A 89 17.13 -6.37 1.62
C SER A 89 18.37 -6.43 2.51
N ASP A 90 18.55 -7.53 3.26
CA ASP A 90 19.72 -7.77 4.10
C ASP A 90 21.01 -7.88 3.25
N VAL A 91 20.95 -8.61 2.13
CA VAL A 91 22.10 -8.80 1.22
C VAL A 91 22.53 -7.50 0.54
N VAL A 92 21.57 -6.68 0.06
CA VAL A 92 21.87 -5.42 -0.64
C VAL A 92 22.17 -4.28 0.34
N GLY A 93 22.02 -4.51 1.66
CA GLY A 93 22.26 -3.52 2.70
C GLY A 93 21.27 -2.36 2.64
N GLN A 94 20.03 -2.65 2.23
CA GLN A 94 18.98 -1.66 2.07
C GLN A 94 17.88 -1.90 3.11
N PRO A 95 17.29 -0.83 3.68
CA PRO A 95 16.20 -0.98 4.63
C PRO A 95 15.09 -1.85 4.06
N HIS A 96 14.56 -2.76 4.87
CA HIS A 96 13.41 -3.56 4.50
C HIS A 96 12.24 -2.61 4.16
N PRO A 97 11.60 -2.73 2.99
CA PRO A 97 10.46 -1.88 2.61
C PRO A 97 9.17 -2.21 3.41
N GLY A 98 9.31 -2.75 4.62
CA GLY A 98 8.29 -3.52 5.35
C GLY A 98 7.12 -2.74 5.93
N GLY A 99 6.86 -1.51 5.48
CA GLY A 99 5.71 -0.77 5.95
C GLY A 99 4.45 -1.18 5.21
N VAL A 100 4.38 -0.84 3.93
CA VAL A 100 3.08 -0.60 3.30
C VAL A 100 2.48 -1.85 2.67
N GLN A 101 3.25 -2.63 1.91
CA GLN A 101 2.77 -3.82 1.21
C GLN A 101 2.44 -4.95 2.20
N ARG A 102 3.15 -5.00 3.33
CA ARG A 102 2.82 -5.95 4.40
C ARG A 102 1.49 -5.58 5.07
N ILE A 103 1.10 -4.31 5.13
CA ILE A 103 -0.24 -3.91 5.58
C ILE A 103 -1.32 -4.46 4.64
N GLU A 104 -1.12 -4.36 3.32
CA GLU A 104 -2.03 -4.93 2.31
C GLU A 104 -2.21 -6.44 2.56
N PHE A 105 -1.10 -7.17 2.68
CA PHE A 105 -1.14 -8.60 2.99
C PHE A 105 -1.89 -8.93 4.29
N LEU A 106 -1.60 -8.19 5.38
CA LEU A 106 -2.25 -8.41 6.68
C LEU A 106 -3.75 -8.08 6.63
N ALA A 107 -4.14 -7.03 5.89
CA ALA A 107 -5.53 -6.65 5.71
C ALA A 107 -6.31 -7.74 4.94
N TRP A 108 -5.77 -8.20 3.82
CA TRP A 108 -6.40 -9.22 2.96
C TRP A 108 -6.43 -10.62 3.59
N SER A 109 -5.48 -10.92 4.49
CA SER A 109 -5.45 -12.18 5.25
C SER A 109 -6.30 -12.15 6.53
N GLY A 110 -7.02 -11.04 6.80
CA GLY A 110 -7.87 -10.90 7.98
C GLY A 110 -7.12 -10.72 9.30
N ARG A 111 -5.81 -10.41 9.26
CA ARG A 111 -4.96 -10.16 10.44
C ARG A 111 -5.13 -8.73 10.93
N GLU A 112 -6.36 -8.37 11.31
CA GLU A 112 -6.78 -7.00 11.60
C GLU A 112 -5.86 -6.27 12.59
N ALA A 113 -5.62 -6.86 13.77
CA ALA A 113 -4.84 -6.20 14.83
C ALA A 113 -3.42 -5.88 14.37
N GLU A 114 -2.82 -6.76 13.58
CA GLU A 114 -1.47 -6.60 13.05
C GLU A 114 -1.42 -5.57 11.93
N ALA A 115 -2.39 -5.60 11.00
CA ALA A 115 -2.55 -4.59 9.96
C ALA A 115 -2.66 -3.19 10.57
N ARG A 116 -3.50 -3.02 11.60
CA ARG A 116 -3.67 -1.74 12.30
C ARG A 116 -2.41 -1.31 13.04
N ALA A 117 -1.74 -2.23 13.74
CA ALA A 117 -0.52 -1.93 14.47
C ALA A 117 0.61 -1.47 13.54
N MET A 118 0.71 -2.08 12.35
CA MET A 118 1.70 -1.72 11.34
C MET A 118 1.33 -0.40 10.65
N ALA A 119 0.05 -0.20 10.29
CA ALA A 119 -0.42 1.06 9.72
C ALA A 119 -0.18 2.26 10.66
N ALA A 120 -0.27 2.06 11.98
CA ALA A 120 0.03 3.10 12.96
C ALA A 120 1.52 3.52 13.00
N GLN A 121 2.42 2.68 12.48
CA GLN A 121 3.85 2.97 12.39
C GLN A 121 4.23 3.75 11.12
N VAL A 122 3.37 3.74 10.10
CA VAL A 122 3.58 4.49 8.86
C VAL A 122 3.29 5.96 9.11
N THR A 123 4.32 6.81 9.01
CA THR A 123 4.16 8.26 9.15
C THR A 123 3.72 8.88 7.82
N GLY A 124 2.52 9.45 7.79
CA GLY A 124 1.94 10.07 6.60
C GLY A 124 0.80 9.25 6.01
N ALA A 125 -0.10 9.91 5.27
CA ALA A 125 -1.19 9.25 4.57
C ALA A 125 -0.68 8.71 3.22
N ASP A 126 0.08 7.62 3.27
CA ASP A 126 0.49 6.91 2.05
C ASP A 126 -0.73 6.22 1.43
N ASP A 127 -0.96 6.46 0.13
CA ASP A 127 -2.18 6.04 -0.58
C ASP A 127 -2.40 4.52 -0.53
N LEU A 128 -1.33 3.72 -0.49
CA LEU A 128 -1.44 2.27 -0.46
C LEU A 128 -1.78 1.77 0.96
N THR A 129 -1.31 2.45 2.00
CA THR A 129 -1.80 2.21 3.38
C THR A 129 -3.29 2.52 3.50
N MET A 130 -3.73 3.65 2.94
CA MET A 130 -5.15 4.04 2.97
C MET A 130 -6.03 3.04 2.21
N ASN A 131 -5.59 2.57 1.05
CA ASN A 131 -6.30 1.54 0.29
C ASN A 131 -6.37 0.21 1.06
N SER A 132 -5.27 -0.22 1.68
CA SER A 132 -5.24 -1.44 2.50
C SER A 132 -6.22 -1.37 3.68
N LEU A 133 -6.29 -0.23 4.36
CA LEU A 133 -7.26 -0.01 5.43
C LEU A 133 -8.70 0.08 4.91
N THR A 134 -8.91 0.64 3.73
CA THR A 134 -10.23 0.64 3.07
C THR A 134 -10.73 -0.79 2.88
N VAL A 135 -9.91 -1.67 2.29
CA VAL A 135 -10.26 -3.08 2.08
C VAL A 135 -10.57 -3.77 3.41
N LEU A 136 -9.74 -3.53 4.44
CA LEU A 136 -9.99 -4.05 5.78
C LEU A 136 -11.35 -3.62 6.33
N GLU A 137 -11.68 -2.32 6.30
CA GLU A 137 -12.96 -1.83 6.82
C GLU A 137 -14.16 -2.37 6.03
N ILE A 138 -14.05 -2.53 4.70
CA ILE A 138 -15.10 -3.17 3.89
C ILE A 138 -15.31 -4.62 4.33
N SER A 139 -14.22 -5.37 4.52
CA SER A 139 -14.29 -6.78 4.93
C SER A 139 -14.97 -6.97 6.29
N LEU A 140 -14.86 -5.97 7.17
CA LEU A 140 -15.49 -5.95 8.50
C LEU A 140 -16.94 -5.40 8.47
N GLY A 141 -17.39 -4.90 7.33
CA GLY A 141 -18.70 -4.24 7.18
C GLY A 141 -18.75 -2.81 7.72
N HIS A 142 -17.61 -2.20 8.00
CA HIS A 142 -17.48 -0.82 8.47
C HIS A 142 -17.43 0.16 7.28
N TYR A 143 -18.53 0.25 6.53
CA TYR A 143 -18.56 0.97 5.25
C TYR A 143 -18.31 2.48 5.37
N GLY A 144 -18.74 3.11 6.46
CA GLY A 144 -18.49 4.53 6.70
C GLY A 144 -17.00 4.84 6.91
N GLU A 145 -16.33 4.01 7.70
CA GLU A 145 -14.89 4.06 7.93
C GLU A 145 -14.11 3.77 6.65
N ALA A 146 -14.56 2.79 5.85
CA ALA A 146 -13.98 2.51 4.54
C ALA A 146 -13.97 3.75 3.63
N LEU A 147 -15.11 4.46 3.53
CA LEU A 147 -15.17 5.71 2.75
C LEU A 147 -14.22 6.77 3.29
N ALA A 148 -14.09 6.91 4.61
CA ALA A 148 -13.18 7.87 5.23
C ALA A 148 -11.71 7.60 4.87
N TRP A 149 -11.34 6.33 4.66
CA TRP A 149 -10.00 5.95 4.21
C TRP A 149 -9.81 6.17 2.70
N ALA A 150 -10.80 5.84 1.86
CA ALA A 150 -10.63 5.88 0.39
C ALA A 150 -10.78 7.27 -0.24
N LEU A 151 -11.67 8.12 0.28
CA LEU A 151 -12.00 9.41 -0.34
C LEU A 151 -10.79 10.36 -0.51
N PRO A 152 -9.85 10.48 0.46
CA PRO A 152 -8.71 11.37 0.28
C PRO A 152 -7.84 11.05 -0.94
N SER A 153 -7.63 9.77 -1.25
CA SER A 153 -6.83 9.34 -2.42
C SER A 153 -7.58 9.58 -3.73
N PHE A 154 -8.90 9.37 -3.70
CA PHE A 154 -9.78 9.70 -4.82
C PHE A 154 -9.80 11.21 -5.13
N GLU A 155 -9.87 12.07 -4.10
CA GLU A 155 -9.86 13.53 -4.25
C GLU A 155 -8.53 14.07 -4.82
N ARG A 156 -7.40 13.42 -4.50
CA ARG A 156 -6.07 13.78 -5.02
C ARG A 156 -5.82 13.33 -6.45
N ASP A 157 -6.65 12.44 -6.97
CA ASP A 157 -6.44 11.77 -8.26
C ASP A 157 -5.06 11.08 -8.37
N SER A 158 -4.65 10.39 -7.29
CA SER A 158 -3.37 9.66 -7.25
C SER A 158 -3.31 8.55 -8.31
N PRO A 159 -2.32 8.53 -9.22
CA PRO A 159 -2.20 7.50 -10.25
C PRO A 159 -2.16 6.07 -9.69
N GLY A 160 -2.79 5.12 -10.39
CA GLY A 160 -2.94 3.72 -9.97
C GLY A 160 -3.92 3.53 -8.81
N LEU A 161 -3.59 4.10 -7.64
CA LEU A 161 -4.30 3.84 -6.39
C LEU A 161 -5.69 4.49 -6.32
N ALA A 162 -5.86 5.68 -6.91
CA ALA A 162 -7.18 6.30 -7.00
C ALA A 162 -8.08 5.52 -7.96
N ALA A 163 -7.52 4.98 -9.05
CA ALA A 163 -8.26 4.14 -9.99
C ALA A 163 -8.71 2.85 -9.30
N ARG A 164 -7.82 2.16 -8.57
CA ARG A 164 -8.19 0.93 -7.85
C ARG A 164 -9.28 1.18 -6.82
N SER A 165 -9.14 2.21 -5.99
CA SER A 165 -10.05 2.53 -4.87
C SER A 165 -11.52 2.81 -5.29
N LEU A 166 -11.80 2.95 -6.60
CA LEU A 166 -13.14 3.28 -7.09
C LEU A 166 -14.17 2.19 -6.78
N HIS A 167 -13.81 0.91 -6.92
CA HIS A 167 -14.77 -0.17 -6.67
C HIS A 167 -15.10 -0.29 -5.17
N GLU A 168 -14.10 -0.06 -4.31
CA GLU A 168 -14.26 0.02 -2.87
C GLU A 168 -15.17 1.19 -2.48
N ILE A 169 -15.01 2.37 -3.10
CA ILE A 169 -15.88 3.53 -2.85
C ILE A 169 -17.32 3.24 -3.30
N VAL A 170 -17.51 2.57 -4.44
CA VAL A 170 -18.85 2.15 -4.90
C VAL A 170 -19.48 1.19 -3.91
N GLU A 171 -18.77 0.13 -3.51
CA GLU A 171 -19.29 -0.85 -2.57
C GLU A 171 -19.61 -0.22 -1.20
N ALA A 172 -18.67 0.51 -0.63
CA ALA A 172 -18.83 1.16 0.66
C ALA A 172 -19.93 2.24 0.62
N GLY A 173 -20.05 3.00 -0.48
CA GLY A 173 -21.11 3.98 -0.67
C GLY A 173 -22.49 3.33 -0.73
N VAL A 174 -22.66 2.28 -1.55
CA VAL A 174 -23.95 1.57 -1.69
C VAL A 174 -24.36 0.89 -0.38
N ARG A 175 -23.44 0.20 0.29
CA ARG A 175 -23.75 -0.54 1.53
C ARG A 175 -23.80 0.35 2.77
N GLY A 176 -23.06 1.45 2.77
CA GLY A 176 -23.04 2.45 3.84
C GLY A 176 -24.10 3.55 3.72
N GLY A 177 -24.81 3.63 2.59
CA GLY A 177 -25.88 4.61 2.34
C GLY A 177 -25.41 5.97 1.82
N ASP A 178 -24.15 6.11 1.38
CA ASP A 178 -23.65 7.30 0.68
C ASP A 178 -23.78 7.12 -0.84
N ASP A 179 -25.01 7.26 -1.33
CA ASP A 179 -25.35 7.20 -2.74
C ASP A 179 -24.55 8.18 -3.62
N ASN A 180 -24.13 9.32 -3.05
CA ASN A 180 -23.41 10.34 -3.81
C ASN A 180 -21.96 9.90 -4.06
N ALA A 181 -21.28 9.42 -3.02
CA ALA A 181 -19.96 8.78 -3.13
C ALA A 181 -19.98 7.67 -4.18
N ALA A 182 -20.95 6.75 -4.05
CA ALA A 182 -21.07 5.62 -4.96
C ALA A 182 -21.30 6.04 -6.42
N LYS A 183 -22.26 6.93 -6.70
CA LYS A 183 -22.59 7.37 -8.07
C LYS A 183 -21.42 8.07 -8.75
N ALA A 184 -20.67 8.88 -8.02
CA ALA A 184 -19.57 9.62 -8.60
C ALA A 184 -18.32 8.75 -8.84
N ALA A 185 -18.02 7.79 -7.95
CA ALA A 185 -16.99 6.78 -8.21
C ALA A 185 -17.37 5.90 -9.41
N LEU A 186 -18.64 5.48 -9.51
CA LEU A 186 -19.16 4.73 -10.66
C LEU A 186 -19.04 5.52 -11.97
N ALA A 187 -19.43 6.78 -11.99
CA ALA A 187 -19.29 7.64 -13.17
C ALA A 187 -17.83 7.76 -13.63
N ARG A 188 -16.87 7.77 -12.68
CA ARG A 188 -15.44 7.79 -12.99
C ARG A 188 -14.96 6.46 -13.60
N LEU A 189 -15.40 5.32 -13.06
CA LEU A 189 -15.14 3.99 -13.64
C LEU A 189 -15.66 3.90 -15.08
N GLU A 190 -16.89 4.37 -15.32
CA GLU A 190 -17.50 4.38 -16.64
C GLU A 190 -16.75 5.29 -17.60
N GLY A 191 -16.33 6.48 -17.16
CA GLY A 191 -15.52 7.41 -17.94
C GLY A 191 -14.16 6.85 -18.35
N ALA A 192 -13.47 6.14 -17.46
CA ALA A 192 -12.19 5.50 -17.73
C ALA A 192 -12.29 4.41 -18.81
N ARG A 193 -13.43 3.71 -18.88
CA ARG A 193 -13.70 2.65 -19.87
C ARG A 193 -13.74 3.16 -21.32
N HIS A 194 -14.01 4.45 -21.52
CA HIS A 194 -14.19 5.07 -22.84
C HIS A 194 -12.95 5.81 -23.38
N GLY A 195 -11.80 5.73 -22.70
CA GLY A 195 -10.55 6.34 -23.16
C GLY A 195 -10.55 7.88 -23.18
N GLY A 196 -11.57 8.52 -22.60
CA GLY A 196 -11.71 9.97 -22.53
C GLY A 196 -11.00 10.56 -21.31
N ARG A 197 -10.25 11.64 -21.52
CA ARG A 197 -9.84 12.54 -20.44
C ARG A 197 -11.11 13.06 -19.72
N HIS A 198 -11.08 12.98 -18.38
CA HIS A 198 -12.10 13.36 -17.39
C HIS A 198 -13.19 14.37 -17.84
N PRO A 199 -14.51 14.06 -17.78
CA PRO A 199 -15.57 15.05 -18.02
C PRO A 199 -16.13 15.74 -16.77
N LEU A 200 -15.68 15.41 -15.56
CA LEU A 200 -16.19 16.04 -14.34
C LEU A 200 -15.08 16.85 -13.65
N GLY A 201 -15.34 18.14 -13.44
CA GLY A 201 -14.51 19.03 -12.61
C GLY A 201 -14.48 18.58 -11.14
N PRO A 202 -13.85 19.38 -10.25
CA PRO A 202 -13.68 19.01 -8.85
C PRO A 202 -15.00 18.65 -8.18
N TRP A 203 -14.94 17.63 -7.33
CA TRP A 203 -16.02 17.12 -6.48
C TRP A 203 -16.86 18.24 -5.85
N PRO A 204 -18.21 18.14 -5.77
CA PRO A 204 -19.00 19.06 -4.97
C PRO A 204 -18.72 18.78 -3.49
N ALA A 205 -17.75 19.50 -2.93
CA ALA A 205 -17.43 19.45 -1.51
C ALA A 205 -18.65 19.86 -0.66
N ARG A 206 -19.36 18.87 -0.11
CA ARG A 206 -20.15 19.06 1.11
C ARG A 206 -19.38 18.46 2.28
N PRO A 207 -19.35 19.13 3.44
CA PRO A 207 -18.70 18.57 4.61
C PRO A 207 -19.49 17.33 5.05
N LEU A 208 -18.84 16.17 5.01
CA LEU A 208 -19.36 14.94 5.61
C LEU A 208 -19.50 15.18 7.12
N GLN A 209 -20.74 15.21 7.61
CA GLN A 209 -21.02 15.12 9.04
C GLN A 209 -20.88 13.66 9.47
N GLY A 210 -19.68 13.29 9.92
CA GLY A 210 -19.37 11.95 10.43
C GLY A 210 -17.87 11.79 10.65
N ALA A 211 -17.35 12.35 11.74
CA ALA A 211 -16.82 11.59 12.87
C ALA A 211 -15.31 11.27 12.79
N ASP A 212 -14.49 12.21 13.27
CA ASP A 212 -13.39 12.03 14.25
C ASP A 212 -12.50 10.75 14.19
N VAL A 213 -12.16 10.24 12.99
CA VAL A 213 -11.25 9.08 12.83
C VAL A 213 -9.83 9.40 13.35
N ARG A 214 -9.39 10.67 13.27
CA ARG A 214 -8.05 11.08 13.71
C ARG A 214 -7.86 11.09 15.24
N ARG A 215 -8.92 11.03 16.06
CA ARG A 215 -8.79 11.03 17.55
C ARG A 215 -8.77 9.64 18.19
N ARG A 216 -9.05 8.55 17.47
CA ARG A 216 -9.08 7.20 18.05
C ARG A 216 -7.81 6.36 17.86
N ALA A 217 -7.00 6.65 16.85
CA ALA A 217 -5.69 5.99 16.67
C ALA A 217 -4.66 6.31 17.80
N GLY A 218 -4.95 7.31 18.66
CA GLY A 218 -4.02 7.77 19.71
C GLY A 218 -4.39 7.41 21.16
N ARG A 219 -5.37 6.54 21.42
CA ARG A 219 -5.73 6.13 22.80
C ARG A 219 -5.42 4.66 23.10
N GLY A 220 -4.21 4.24 22.77
CA GLY A 220 -3.56 3.12 23.46
C GLY A 220 -2.92 3.65 24.74
N VAL A 221 -3.36 3.14 25.88
CA VAL A 221 -2.79 3.44 27.21
C VAL A 221 -1.30 3.09 27.21
N LEU A 222 -0.42 4.09 27.21
CA LEU A 222 0.99 3.89 27.52
C LEU A 222 1.11 3.48 28.99
N PRO A 223 1.75 2.35 29.34
CA PRO A 223 2.14 2.10 30.72
C PRO A 223 3.19 3.14 31.11
N ARG A 224 2.98 3.80 32.26
CA ARG A 224 3.98 4.67 32.91
C ARG A 224 5.24 3.86 33.15
N ILE A 225 6.26 4.06 32.33
CA ILE A 225 7.63 3.61 32.62
C ILE A 225 8.14 4.49 33.76
N GLY A 226 8.28 3.89 34.94
CA GLY A 226 8.85 4.52 36.12
C GLY A 226 10.27 5.00 35.84
N GLY A 227 10.55 6.25 36.22
CA GLY A 227 11.86 6.85 36.07
C GLY A 227 12.94 6.11 36.89
N PRO A 228 14.21 6.20 36.49
CA PRO A 228 15.29 5.50 37.18
C PRO A 228 15.52 6.10 38.57
N ALA A 229 15.48 5.22 39.57
CA ALA A 229 15.90 5.50 40.93
C ALA A 229 17.37 5.93 40.93
N ARG A 230 17.63 7.13 41.46
CA ARG A 230 18.97 7.62 41.75
C ARG A 230 19.55 6.81 42.90
N HIS A 231 20.43 5.85 42.60
CA HIS A 231 21.28 5.27 43.64
C HIS A 231 22.47 6.20 43.90
N HIS A 232 22.44 6.79 45.10
CA HIS A 232 23.58 7.41 45.75
C HIS A 232 24.74 6.41 45.86
N LEU A 233 25.86 6.74 45.24
CA LEU A 233 27.16 6.14 45.53
C LEU A 233 27.99 7.16 46.34
N ALA A 234 28.26 6.81 47.60
CA ALA A 234 29.25 7.48 48.43
C ALA A 234 30.66 6.91 48.14
N PRO A 235 31.75 7.67 48.39
CA PRO A 235 33.10 7.35 47.91
C PRO A 235 33.98 6.73 48.99
N GLN A 236 34.80 5.71 48.69
CA GLN A 236 36.06 5.30 49.36
C GLN A 236 36.74 4.22 48.48
N ALA A 237 38.06 4.03 48.35
CA ALA A 237 39.27 4.64 48.88
C ALA A 237 40.43 4.40 47.88
N ARG A 238 41.44 5.27 47.90
CA ARG A 238 42.69 5.18 47.11
C ARG A 238 43.62 4.11 47.68
N VAL A 239 44.17 3.26 46.82
CA VAL A 239 45.37 2.46 47.10
C VAL A 239 46.51 2.97 46.19
N ARG A 240 47.62 3.41 46.79
CA ARG A 240 48.88 3.73 46.10
C ARG A 240 49.68 2.44 45.90
N PRO A 241 50.44 2.28 44.80
CA PRO A 241 51.60 1.40 44.78
C PRO A 241 52.88 2.17 45.13
N ARG A 242 53.84 1.42 45.67
CA ARG A 242 55.24 1.78 45.85
C ARG A 242 56.00 1.69 44.53
#